data_AF-A0A934WGP2-F1
#
_entry.id   AF-A0A934WGP2-F1
#
_cell.length_a   1.000
_cell.length_b   1.000
_cell.length_c   1.000
_cell.angle_alpha   90.00
_cell.angle_beta   90.00
_cell.angle_gamma   90.00
#
_symmetry.space_group_name_H-M   'P 1'
#
loop_
_entity.id
_entity.type
_entity.pdbx_description
1 polymer ?
#
loop_
_entity_poly.entity_id
_entity_poly.type
_entity_poly.pdbx_seq_one_letter_code
_entity_poly.pdbx_strand_id
1 'polypeptide(L)' 'MEHVLITGGNKGIGLETTKLFLKNGYKVTVIARDISSIKNLKNSFGIEFNLENISEIPELISKIGDIDILVNN' A
#
# COMPACT_ATOMS: atom_id res chain seq x y z
N MET A 1 -5.48 -15.42 -0.25
CA MET A 1 -5.11 -14.41 0.76
C MET A 1 -5.57 -13.09 0.19
N GLU A 2 -6.49 -12.40 0.86
CA GLU A 2 -7.05 -11.14 0.35
C GLU A 2 -5.95 -10.07 0.29
N HIS A 3 -6.01 -9.23 -0.74
CA HIS A 3 -5.05 -8.21 -1.08
C HIS A 3 -5.61 -6.81 -0.80
N VAL A 4 -4.91 -6.07 0.05
CA VAL A 4 -5.27 -4.71 0.45
C VAL A 4 -4.29 -3.72 -0.14
N LEU A 5 -4.80 -2.68 -0.79
CA LEU A 5 -4.01 -1.54 -1.25
C LEU A 5 -4.27 -0.33 -0.32
N ILE A 6 -3.21 0.28 0.20
CA ILE A 6 -3.29 1.41 1.14
C ILE A 6 -2.47 2.58 0.61
N THR A 7 -3.09 3.73 0.36
CA THR A 7 -2.37 5.00 0.13
C THR A 7 -1.93 5.60 1.45
N GLY A 8 -0.76 6.25 1.47
CA GLY A 8 -0.23 6.86 2.69
C GLY A 8 0.04 5.86 3.83
N GLY A 9 0.15 4.56 3.52
CA GLY A 9 0.32 3.48 4.50
C GLY A 9 1.67 3.43 5.22
N ASN A 10 2.52 4.44 5.03
CA ASN A 10 3.89 4.46 5.55
C ASN A 10 4.05 5.22 6.88
N LYS A 11 3.08 6.05 7.29
CA LYS A 11 3.16 6.85 8.53
C LYS A 11 1.78 6.98 9.20
N GLY A 12 1.78 7.41 10.47
CA GLY A 12 0.56 7.75 11.21
C GLY A 12 -0.50 6.65 11.17
N ILE A 13 -1.74 7.04 10.87
CA ILE A 13 -2.89 6.13 10.79
C ILE A 13 -2.66 5.03 9.75
N GLY A 14 -2.22 5.39 8.53
CA GLY A 14 -1.98 4.42 7.46
C GLY A 14 -0.96 3.33 7.81
N LEU A 15 0.07 3.65 8.61
CA LEU A 15 1.04 2.64 9.07
C LEU A 15 0.41 1.66 10.06
N GLU A 16 -0.40 2.14 11.00
CA GLU A 16 -1.11 1.26 11.94
C GLU A 16 -2.17 0.43 11.22
N THR A 17 -2.85 0.99 10.22
CA THR A 17 -3.75 0.23 9.33
C THR A 17 -2.99 -0.86 8.57
N THR A 18 -1.81 -0.55 8.02
CA THR A 18 -0.94 -1.54 7.35
C THR A 18 -0.58 -2.68 8.30
N LYS A 19 -0.09 -2.36 9.51
CA LYS A 19 0.25 -3.38 10.53
C LYS A 19 -0.95 -4.23 10.93
N LEU A 20 -2.13 -3.62 11.05
CA LEU A 20 -3.35 -4.34 11.43
C LEU A 20 -3.76 -5.35 10.35
N PHE A 21 -3.76 -4.97 9.08
CA PHE A 21 -4.06 -5.92 8.00
C PHE A 21 -3.04 -7.05 7.93
N LEU A 22 -1.74 -6.74 8.04
CA LEU A 22 -0.68 -7.76 8.07
C LEU A 22 -0.85 -8.73 9.24
N LYS A 23 -1.19 -8.22 10.43
CA LYS A 23 -1.46 -9.04 11.62
C LYS A 23 -2.63 -10.00 11.42
N ASN A 24 -3.63 -9.60 10.62
CA ASN A 24 -4.79 -10.42 10.29
C ASN A 24 -4.57 -11.31 9.06
N GLY A 25 -3.33 -11.44 8.56
CA GLY A 25 -2.98 -12.38 7.51
C GLY A 25 -3.31 -11.92 6.09
N TYR A 26 -3.46 -10.61 5.86
CA TYR A 26 -3.65 -10.05 4.53
C TYR A 26 -2.31 -9.82 3.81
N LYS A 27 -2.35 -9.82 2.47
CA LYS A 27 -1.29 -9.23 1.65
C LYS A 27 -1.53 -7.72 1.62
N VAL A 28 -0.53 -6.90 1.89
CA VAL A 28 -0.69 -5.45 1.87
C VAL A 28 0.27 -4.80 0.88
N THR A 29 -0.25 -4.01 -0.05
CA THR A 29 0.53 -3.08 -0.87
C THR A 29 0.33 -1.67 -0.33
N VAL A 30 1.44 -0.95 -0.10
CA VAL A 30 1.43 0.44 0.37
C VAL A 30 1.95 1.34 -0.74
N ILE A 31 1.17 2.38 -1.07
CA ILE A 31 1.60 3.47 -1.93
C ILE A 31 1.99 4.66 -1.05
N ALA A 32 3.22 5.15 -1.18
CA ALA A 32 3.68 6.34 -0.47
C ALA A 32 4.85 7.01 -1.21
N ARG A 33 5.21 8.23 -0.83
CA ARG A 33 6.42 8.91 -1.34
C ARG A 33 7.72 8.42 -0.71
N ASP A 34 7.63 7.61 0.35
CA ASP A 34 8.77 6.98 1.03
C ASP A 34 8.31 5.67 1.67
N ILE A 35 8.94 4.56 1.29
CA ILE A 35 8.59 3.21 1.77
C ILE A 35 9.54 2.68 2.85
N SER A 36 10.45 3.51 3.37
CA SER A 36 11.45 3.10 4.35
C SER A 36 10.86 2.42 5.60
N SER A 37 9.72 2.90 6.08
CA SER A 37 9.05 2.42 7.29
C SER A 37 8.40 1.04 7.16
N ILE A 38 8.22 0.53 5.93
CA ILE A 38 7.54 -0.74 5.67
C ILE A 38 8.50 -1.84 5.17
N LYS A 39 9.76 -1.53 4.85
CA LYS A 39 10.73 -2.50 4.29
C LYS A 39 10.90 -3.79 5.11
N ASN A 40 10.72 -3.70 6.43
CA ASN A 40 10.92 -4.83 7.34
C ASN A 40 9.62 -5.57 7.70
N LEU A 41 8.48 -5.15 7.14
CA LEU A 41 7.19 -5.79 7.38
C LEU A 41 7.00 -6.96 6.42
N LYS A 42 6.94 -8.18 6.97
CA LYS A 42 6.64 -9.39 6.20
C LYS A 42 5.26 -9.28 5.55
N ASN A 43 5.08 -9.88 4.38
CA ASN A 43 3.84 -9.86 3.59
C ASN A 43 3.36 -8.46 3.17
N SER A 44 4.26 -7.47 3.20
CA SER A 44 4.02 -6.13 2.68
C SER A 44 4.82 -5.87 1.40
N PHE A 45 4.26 -5.06 0.50
CA PHE A 45 4.93 -4.55 -0.68
C PHE A 45 4.82 -3.04 -0.72
N GLY A 46 5.94 -2.34 -0.95
CA GLY A 46 5.96 -0.89 -1.03
C GLY A 46 6.12 -0.41 -2.46
N ILE A 47 5.28 0.52 -2.89
CA ILE A 47 5.41 1.23 -4.15
C ILE A 47 5.63 2.71 -3.85
N GLU A 48 6.79 3.21 -4.26
CA GLU A 48 7.09 4.62 -4.17
C GLU A 48 6.39 5.38 -5.31
N PHE A 49 5.47 6.29 -4.99
CA PHE A 49 4.70 7.02 -5.98
C PHE A 49 4.16 8.35 -5.43
N ASN A 50 4.10 9.38 -6.28
CA ASN A 50 3.40 10.62 -5.99
C ASN A 50 2.01 10.60 -6.62
N LEU A 51 0.95 10.54 -5.79
CA LEU A 51 -0.45 10.49 -6.27
C LEU A 51 -0.89 11.78 -6.98
N GLU A 52 -0.13 12.87 -6.90
CA GLU A 52 -0.35 14.07 -7.71
C GLU A 52 -0.03 13.86 -9.20
N ASN A 53 0.73 12.81 -9.56
CA ASN A 53 1.03 12.43 -10.94
C ASN A 53 -0.13 11.64 -11.55
N ILE A 54 -1.27 12.29 -11.73
CA ILE A 54 -2.54 11.67 -12.16
C ILE A 54 -2.39 10.87 -13.46
N SER A 55 -1.58 11.36 -14.41
CA SER A 55 -1.35 10.71 -15.70
C SER A 55 -0.67 9.34 -15.60
N GLU A 56 0.05 9.07 -14.51
CA GLU A 56 0.79 7.82 -14.29
C GLU A 56 -0.01 6.79 -13.49
N ILE A 57 -1.14 7.18 -12.89
CA ILE A 57 -2.00 6.27 -12.11
C ILE A 57 -2.45 5.04 -12.90
N PRO A 58 -2.87 5.14 -14.18
CA PRO A 58 -3.25 3.95 -14.95
C PRO A 58 -2.12 2.91 -15.07
N GLU A 59 -0.87 3.36 -15.21
CA GLU A 59 0.30 2.47 -15.25
C GLU A 59 0.63 1.90 -13.86
N LEU A 60 0.45 2.69 -12.79
CA LEU A 60 0.60 2.20 -11.43
C LEU A 60 -0.38 1.06 -11.13
N ILE A 61 -1.66 1.24 -11.46
CA ILE A 61 -2.71 0.26 -11.18
C ILE A 61 -2.48 -1.04 -11.98
N SER A 62 -2.03 -0.95 -13.24
CA SER A 62 -1.74 -2.15 -14.04
C SER A 62 -0.63 -3.02 -13.44
N LYS A 63 0.33 -2.42 -12.70
CA LYS A 63 1.41 -3.14 -12.00
C LYS A 63 0.97 -3.79 -10.69
N ILE A 64 -0.05 -3.23 -10.02
CA ILE A 64 -0.57 -3.75 -8.73
C ILE A 64 -1.40 -5.02 -8.95
N GLY A 65 -2.14 -5.07 -10.08
CA GLY A 65 -3.09 -6.14 -10.38
C GLY A 65 -4.35 -6.04 -9.52
N ASP A 66 -5.04 -7.17 -9.37
CA ASP A 66 -6.31 -7.22 -8.65
C ASP A 66 -6.13 -6.96 -7.14
N ILE A 67 -7.09 -6.24 -6.58
CA ILE A 67 -7.19 -5.92 -5.15
C ILE A 67 -8.59 -6.27 -4.65
N ASP A 68 -8.69 -6.67 -3.39
CA ASP A 68 -9.97 -6.95 -2.73
C ASP A 68 -10.46 -5.72 -1.94
N ILE A 69 -9.52 -4.97 -1.37
CA ILE A 69 -9.81 -3.81 -0.51
C ILE A 69 -8.90 -2.64 -0.90
N LEU A 70 -9.49 -1.45 -1.04
CA LEU A 70 -8.78 -0.18 -1.19
C LEU A 70 -8.99 0.71 0.04
N VAL A 71 -7.90 1.19 0.62
CA VAL A 71 -7.90 2.21 1.67
C VAL A 71 -7.24 3.47 1.13
N ASN A 72 -8.07 4.48 0.85
CA ASN A 72 -7.61 5.82 0.48
C ASN A 72 -7.37 6.66 1.76
N ASN A 73 -6.16 6.54 2.31
CA ASN A 73 -5.67 7.31 3.47
C ASN A 73 -4.67 8.39 3.05
#